data_AF-S9PQ89-F1
#
_entry.id   AF-S9PQ89-F1
#
_cell.length_a   1.000
_cell.length_b   1.000
_cell.length_c   1.000
_cell.angle_alpha   90.00
_cell.angle_beta   90.00
_cell.angle_gamma   90.00
#
_symmetry.space_group_name_H-M   'P 1'
#
loop_
_entity.id
_entity.type
_entity.pdbx_description
1 polymer ?
#
loop_
_entity_poly.entity_id
_entity_poly.type
_entity_poly.pdbx_seq_one_letter_code
_entity_poly.pdbx_strand_id
1 'polypeptide(L)'
;MKSMRNQLLVVSALAWVSSACGGEALVDEGEAAGGSTGQALYAGVNGEACTASPYNCKLRPTGGNRVATNDPDDDDSWGVVTGVPIRDGNGTVMGTSTRTRVTFNYGQTRTFAGETYAFAVSTSNSSAGWMPLSSILGQESFAQKVGHVSALGAGLAKLGCYAVRDSHDTTLEFKKVVYDSDAVHERAGDYLPLVRANGGRSANLAFNVPGFGLGGVAVDHFPAGTKFQRLDVPTDAGAPSIDIPLWVQDSEGRYRTQSGTMKFIYGYVIAATGTKRNGWMAYDALSVSSGCP
;
A
#
# COMPACT_ATOMS: atom_id res chain seq x y z
N MET A 1 66.37 -11.86 -3.77
CA MET A 1 67.20 -12.93 -4.38
C MET A 1 67.62 -13.91 -3.29
N LYS A 2 67.28 -15.20 -3.47
CA LYS A 2 67.82 -16.45 -2.86
C LYS A 2 68.27 -16.41 -1.38
N SER A 3 67.83 -17.27 -0.46
CA SER A 3 67.75 -18.73 -0.57
C SER A 3 66.95 -19.33 0.59
N MET A 4 66.20 -20.39 0.28
CA MET A 4 65.62 -21.38 1.20
C MET A 4 66.72 -22.16 1.95
N ARG A 5 66.43 -22.78 3.10
CA ARG A 5 66.05 -24.22 3.22
C ARG A 5 66.11 -24.75 4.68
N ASN A 6 65.09 -25.58 5.00
CA ASN A 6 65.11 -26.86 5.75
C ASN A 6 65.62 -26.86 7.21
N GLN A 7 65.17 -27.70 8.15
CA GLN A 7 64.27 -28.87 8.31
C GLN A 7 64.36 -29.18 9.84
N LEU A 8 63.44 -29.78 10.59
CA LEU A 8 63.07 -31.22 10.68
C LEU A 8 62.29 -31.33 12.04
N LEU A 9 61.03 -31.78 12.07
CA LEU A 9 60.51 -33.08 12.58
C LEU A 9 60.57 -33.38 14.09
N VAL A 10 59.52 -34.14 14.51
CA VAL A 10 59.35 -35.06 15.68
C VAL A 10 58.19 -34.61 16.60
N VAL A 11 57.22 -35.40 17.11
CA VAL A 11 56.52 -36.68 16.83
C VAL A 11 55.53 -36.88 18.02
N SER A 12 54.31 -37.36 17.74
CA SER A 12 53.38 -38.15 18.59
C SER A 12 52.85 -37.65 19.95
N ALA A 13 51.53 -37.73 20.13
CA ALA A 13 50.90 -38.79 20.95
C ALA A 13 49.37 -38.81 20.80
N LEU A 14 48.82 -40.03 20.65
CA LEU A 14 47.39 -40.37 20.67
C LEU A 14 46.81 -40.26 22.09
N ALA A 15 45.52 -39.94 22.18
CA ALA A 15 44.61 -40.59 23.12
C ALA A 15 43.22 -40.73 22.48
N TRP A 16 42.80 -41.99 22.29
CA TRP A 16 41.44 -42.43 22.02
C TRP A 16 40.77 -42.84 23.33
N VAL A 17 39.44 -42.73 23.43
CA VAL A 17 38.45 -43.55 24.20
C VAL A 17 37.08 -42.87 23.96
N SER A 18 36.32 -43.29 22.93
CA SER A 18 35.17 -44.24 22.92
C SER A 18 33.78 -43.56 23.13
N SER A 19 32.89 -43.56 22.11
CA SER A 19 31.78 -44.52 21.86
C SER A 19 30.58 -44.29 22.83
N ALA A 20 29.29 -44.19 22.46
CA ALA A 20 28.58 -44.58 21.26
C ALA A 20 27.15 -43.96 21.22
N CYS A 21 26.57 -44.00 20.01
CA CYS A 21 25.14 -44.19 19.69
C CYS A 21 24.11 -43.05 19.90
N GLY A 22 23.53 -42.63 18.78
CA GLY A 22 22.07 -42.63 18.66
C GLY A 22 21.45 -41.33 18.15
N GLY A 23 20.97 -41.36 16.89
CA GLY A 23 19.64 -40.86 16.58
C GLY A 23 19.51 -39.41 16.10
N GLU A 24 19.15 -39.33 14.83
CA GLU A 24 18.11 -38.45 14.27
C GLU A 24 18.40 -36.96 14.02
N ALA A 25 18.35 -36.66 12.72
CA ALA A 25 17.91 -35.43 12.07
C ALA A 25 18.12 -34.13 12.85
N LEU A 26 19.09 -33.33 12.36
CA LEU A 26 19.01 -31.88 12.46
C LEU A 26 17.73 -31.45 11.74
N VAL A 27 16.65 -31.30 12.51
CA VAL A 27 15.49 -30.53 12.08
C VAL A 27 15.97 -29.10 12.00
N ASP A 28 16.10 -28.66 10.76
CA ASP A 28 16.14 -27.28 10.33
C ASP A 28 14.84 -26.60 10.82
N GLU A 29 14.82 -26.22 12.09
CA GLU A 29 13.74 -25.42 12.65
C GLU A 29 13.94 -23.98 12.20
N GLY A 30 13.34 -23.73 11.05
CA GLY A 30 12.55 -22.53 10.82
C GLY A 30 13.38 -21.27 10.81
N GLU A 31 13.78 -20.88 9.60
CA GLU A 31 13.83 -19.48 9.21
C GLU A 31 12.73 -18.71 9.95
N ALA A 32 13.15 -17.99 10.98
CA ALA A 32 12.43 -16.81 11.40
C ALA A 32 12.37 -15.94 10.15
N ALA A 33 11.23 -16.00 9.44
CA ALA A 33 10.85 -15.05 8.42
C ALA A 33 10.73 -13.70 9.14
N GLY A 34 11.89 -13.09 9.40
CA GLY A 34 12.00 -11.72 9.82
C GLY A 34 11.25 -10.93 8.78
N GLY A 35 10.09 -10.40 9.17
CA GLY A 35 9.31 -9.49 8.35
C GLY A 35 10.21 -8.31 8.04
N SER A 36 10.86 -8.36 6.88
CA SER A 36 11.62 -7.20 6.42
C SER A 36 10.58 -6.11 6.23
N THR A 37 10.69 -5.06 7.02
CA THR A 37 10.25 -3.71 6.67
C THR A 37 11.09 -3.24 5.47
N GLY A 38 11.04 -4.02 4.38
CA GLY A 38 11.97 -3.97 3.27
C GLY A 38 11.97 -2.56 2.72
N GLN A 39 13.05 -1.82 3.00
CA GLN A 39 13.19 -0.46 2.49
C GLN A 39 13.14 -0.55 0.97
N ALA A 40 12.45 0.41 0.34
CA ALA A 40 12.43 0.52 -1.11
C ALA A 40 13.85 0.40 -1.70
N LEU A 41 14.04 -0.48 -2.66
CA LEU A 41 15.36 -0.99 -3.04
C LEU A 41 15.90 -0.39 -4.34
N TYR A 42 15.03 0.06 -5.24
CA TYR A 42 15.44 0.46 -6.58
C TYR A 42 14.53 1.52 -7.22
N ALA A 43 15.05 2.22 -8.23
CA ALA A 43 14.25 3.10 -9.09
C ALA A 43 13.43 2.29 -10.11
N GLY A 44 12.15 2.64 -10.24
CA GLY A 44 11.21 1.97 -11.12
C GLY A 44 10.45 2.94 -12.02
N VAL A 45 9.34 2.48 -12.58
CA VAL A 45 8.50 3.24 -13.51
C VAL A 45 7.69 4.31 -12.76
N ASN A 46 7.12 3.97 -11.60
CA ASN A 46 6.26 4.91 -10.86
C ASN A 46 7.03 5.83 -9.89
N GLY A 47 8.34 5.63 -9.70
CA GLY A 47 9.15 6.47 -8.82
C GLY A 47 10.56 5.95 -8.60
N GLU A 48 11.35 6.65 -7.79
CA GLU A 48 12.77 6.34 -7.58
C GLU A 48 13.03 5.33 -6.45
N ALA A 49 11.98 4.98 -5.70
CA ALA A 49 12.05 4.11 -4.55
C ALA A 49 10.91 3.08 -4.60
N CYS A 50 11.20 1.93 -5.19
CA CYS A 50 10.25 0.83 -5.47
C CYS A 50 10.72 -0.50 -4.87
N THR A 51 9.79 -1.44 -4.76
CA THR A 51 10.06 -2.84 -4.38
C THR A 51 8.93 -3.73 -4.87
N ALA A 52 9.20 -5.03 -5.09
CA ALA A 52 8.29 -6.04 -5.65
C ALA A 52 7.83 -5.80 -7.10
N SER A 53 7.81 -4.55 -7.59
CA SER A 53 7.51 -4.19 -8.97
C SER A 53 8.01 -2.77 -9.26
N PRO A 54 8.44 -2.45 -10.51
CA PRO A 54 8.69 -1.06 -10.91
C PRO A 54 7.44 -0.16 -10.85
N TYR A 55 6.25 -0.74 -10.68
CA TYR A 55 5.00 -0.01 -10.50
C TYR A 55 4.57 0.14 -9.03
N ASN A 56 5.33 -0.41 -8.08
CA ASN A 56 5.03 -0.39 -6.65
C ASN A 56 6.09 0.45 -5.91
N CYS A 57 5.84 1.75 -5.81
CA CYS A 57 6.84 2.74 -5.39
C CYS A 57 6.33 3.67 -4.30
N LYS A 58 7.23 4.32 -3.56
CA LYS A 58 6.87 5.44 -2.67
C LYS A 58 6.31 6.60 -3.49
N LEU A 59 5.42 7.38 -2.87
CA LEU A 59 4.93 8.64 -3.45
C LEU A 59 6.05 9.69 -3.57
N ARG A 60 6.95 9.72 -2.59
CA ARG A 60 8.18 10.50 -2.64
C ARG A 60 9.36 9.68 -2.14
N PRO A 61 10.55 9.78 -2.75
CA PRO A 61 11.71 8.97 -2.36
C PRO A 61 12.14 9.22 -0.91
N THR A 62 12.05 10.48 -0.46
CA THR A 62 12.42 10.94 0.88
C THR A 62 11.24 11.59 1.60
N GLY A 63 11.14 11.39 2.92
CA GLY A 63 10.06 11.90 3.78
C GLY A 63 8.85 10.96 3.89
N GLY A 64 7.84 11.36 4.66
CA GLY A 64 6.60 10.56 4.87
C GLY A 64 5.68 10.52 3.64
N ASN A 65 4.45 10.01 3.76
CA ASN A 65 3.47 10.05 2.66
C ASN A 65 2.51 11.24 2.73
N ARG A 66 2.59 12.03 3.80
CA ARG A 66 1.67 13.16 4.06
C ARG A 66 2.22 14.48 3.55
N VAL A 67 1.33 15.41 3.24
CA VAL A 67 1.71 16.81 3.00
C VAL A 67 2.10 17.44 4.33
N ALA A 68 3.38 17.76 4.51
CA ALA A 68 3.89 18.21 5.80
C ALA A 68 3.49 19.66 6.12
N THR A 69 3.09 19.92 7.36
CA THR A 69 2.86 21.31 7.82
C THR A 69 4.18 22.05 8.10
N ASN A 70 5.28 21.29 8.27
CA ASN A 70 6.63 21.74 8.68
C ASN A 70 6.70 22.22 10.14
N ASP A 71 5.65 21.97 10.91
CA ASP A 71 5.68 22.11 12.37
C ASP A 71 6.11 20.76 12.96
N PRO A 72 7.25 20.69 13.68
CA PRO A 72 7.74 19.43 14.24
C PRO A 72 6.81 18.84 15.32
N ASP A 73 5.91 19.64 15.88
CA ASP A 73 4.96 19.22 16.92
C ASP A 73 3.58 18.84 16.34
N ASP A 74 3.39 18.94 15.03
CA ASP A 74 2.11 18.68 14.35
C ASP A 74 2.04 17.27 13.75
N ASP A 75 0.84 16.71 13.69
CA ASP A 75 0.55 15.37 13.16
C ASP A 75 0.36 15.36 11.63
N ASP A 76 0.97 16.34 10.94
CA ASP A 76 0.78 16.67 9.52
C ASP A 76 -0.68 16.96 9.12
N SER A 77 -1.58 17.25 10.07
CA SER A 77 -2.95 17.62 9.75
C SER A 77 -3.08 19.10 9.38
N TRP A 78 -3.91 19.39 8.39
CA TRP A 78 -4.16 20.74 7.91
C TRP A 78 -5.53 21.21 8.35
N GLY A 79 -5.61 22.46 8.79
CA GLY A 79 -6.90 23.10 9.09
C GLY A 79 -7.77 23.16 7.83
N VAL A 80 -9.06 22.89 7.98
CA VAL A 80 -10.04 22.92 6.87
C VAL A 80 -11.34 23.59 7.28
N VAL A 81 -12.01 24.17 6.30
CA VAL A 81 -13.37 24.69 6.44
C VAL A 81 -14.35 23.51 6.56
N THR A 82 -15.21 23.53 7.58
CA THR A 82 -16.28 22.52 7.76
C THR A 82 -17.43 22.78 6.81
N GLY A 83 -18.30 21.78 6.61
CA GLY A 83 -19.46 21.93 5.72
C GLY A 83 -19.17 21.72 4.23
N VAL A 84 -17.91 21.41 3.87
CA VAL A 84 -17.52 21.20 2.46
C VAL A 84 -17.77 19.76 2.00
N PRO A 85 -18.19 19.54 0.74
CA PRO A 85 -18.46 18.20 0.24
C PRO A 85 -17.17 17.38 0.10
N ILE A 86 -17.24 16.11 0.50
CA ILE A 86 -16.22 15.09 0.25
C ILE A 86 -16.67 14.27 -0.95
N ARG A 87 -15.78 14.08 -1.93
CA ARG A 87 -16.10 13.38 -3.18
C ARG A 87 -15.33 12.07 -3.35
N ASP A 88 -15.91 11.13 -4.09
CA ASP A 88 -15.23 9.92 -4.55
C ASP A 88 -14.40 10.16 -5.82
N GLY A 89 -13.76 9.10 -6.34
CA GLY A 89 -12.99 9.15 -7.58
C GLY A 89 -13.79 9.44 -8.86
N ASN A 90 -15.12 9.42 -8.80
CA ASN A 90 -15.99 9.89 -9.89
C ASN A 90 -16.43 11.35 -9.71
N GLY A 91 -16.09 11.98 -8.58
CA GLY A 91 -16.53 13.33 -8.22
C GLY A 91 -17.91 13.35 -7.56
N THR A 92 -18.50 12.20 -7.25
CA THR A 92 -19.80 12.09 -6.57
C THR A 92 -19.65 12.49 -5.10
N VAL A 93 -20.57 13.30 -4.57
CA VAL A 93 -20.55 13.67 -3.16
C VAL A 93 -20.91 12.45 -2.30
N MET A 94 -20.02 12.13 -1.37
CA MET A 94 -20.16 10.99 -0.45
C MET A 94 -20.59 11.43 0.95
N GLY A 95 -20.46 12.72 1.25
CA GLY A 95 -20.82 13.30 2.52
C GLY A 95 -20.23 14.70 2.65
N THR A 96 -20.32 15.23 3.85
CA THR A 96 -19.84 16.57 4.17
C THR A 96 -18.79 16.49 5.26
N SER A 97 -17.68 17.22 5.10
CA SER A 97 -16.64 17.30 6.12
C SER A 97 -17.15 18.01 7.36
N THR A 98 -17.17 17.31 8.49
CA THR A 98 -17.44 17.89 9.81
C THR A 98 -16.17 18.12 10.62
N ARG A 99 -15.01 17.72 10.08
CA ARG A 99 -13.71 17.84 10.71
C ARG A 99 -13.13 19.23 10.48
N THR A 100 -12.47 19.77 11.49
CA THR A 100 -11.72 21.03 11.41
C THR A 100 -10.27 20.83 10.99
N ARG A 101 -9.76 19.60 11.06
CA ARG A 101 -8.41 19.21 10.62
C ARG A 101 -8.45 17.86 9.91
N VAL A 102 -7.68 17.72 8.83
CA VAL A 102 -7.53 16.48 8.07
C VAL A 102 -6.11 16.34 7.52
N THR A 103 -5.67 15.11 7.34
CA THR A 103 -4.38 14.77 6.72
C THR A 103 -4.56 14.48 5.23
N PHE A 104 -3.57 14.85 4.43
CA PHE A 104 -3.59 14.70 2.97
C PHE A 104 -2.40 13.88 2.49
N ASN A 105 -2.60 13.08 1.44
CA ASN A 105 -1.49 12.39 0.79
C ASN A 105 -0.73 13.32 -0.16
N TYR A 106 0.60 13.21 -0.13
CA TYR A 106 1.46 13.87 -1.08
C TYR A 106 1.16 13.42 -2.52
N GLY A 107 1.25 14.35 -3.45
CA GLY A 107 1.08 14.15 -4.88
C GLY A 107 -0.36 13.94 -5.33
N GLN A 108 -1.32 13.87 -4.43
CA GLN A 108 -2.69 13.48 -4.76
C GLN A 108 -3.58 14.71 -4.93
N THR A 109 -3.51 15.26 -6.14
CA THR A 109 -4.35 16.36 -6.62
C THR A 109 -5.15 15.96 -7.85
N ARG A 110 -6.32 16.58 -8.01
CA ARG A 110 -7.21 16.34 -9.16
C ARG A 110 -8.12 17.53 -9.43
N THR A 111 -8.61 17.63 -10.66
CA THR A 111 -9.63 18.64 -11.02
C THR A 111 -10.98 17.97 -11.29
N PHE A 112 -12.03 18.45 -10.65
CA PHE A 112 -13.43 18.12 -10.94
C PHE A 112 -14.16 19.40 -11.35
N ALA A 113 -14.80 19.40 -12.52
CA ALA A 113 -15.60 20.54 -13.01
C ALA A 113 -14.90 21.92 -12.91
N GLY A 114 -13.58 21.96 -13.16
CA GLY A 114 -12.78 23.19 -13.12
C GLY A 114 -12.20 23.57 -11.75
N GLU A 115 -12.59 22.89 -10.67
CA GLU A 115 -12.04 23.11 -9.33
C GLU A 115 -11.00 22.04 -8.98
N THR A 116 -9.91 22.44 -8.29
CA THR A 116 -8.85 21.54 -7.85
C THR A 116 -9.15 20.99 -6.45
N TYR A 117 -8.89 19.71 -6.27
CA TYR A 117 -9.14 18.94 -5.06
C TYR A 117 -7.84 18.24 -4.63
N ALA A 118 -7.72 18.00 -3.33
CA ALA A 118 -6.67 17.20 -2.72
C ALA A 118 -7.28 15.95 -2.05
N PHE A 119 -6.56 14.84 -2.09
CA PHE A 119 -7.03 13.59 -1.49
C PHE A 119 -6.77 13.57 0.02
N ALA A 120 -7.83 13.73 0.80
CA ALA A 120 -7.81 13.66 2.25
C ALA A 120 -8.02 12.22 2.71
N VAL A 121 -7.23 11.76 3.69
CA VAL A 121 -7.24 10.35 4.15
C VAL A 121 -7.99 10.13 5.45
N SER A 122 -8.36 11.20 6.13
CA SER A 122 -8.97 11.18 7.46
C SER A 122 -10.24 12.02 7.46
N THR A 123 -11.17 11.74 6.56
CA THR A 123 -12.41 12.52 6.43
C THR A 123 -13.50 12.04 7.40
N SER A 124 -14.64 12.73 7.45
CA SER A 124 -15.83 12.29 8.20
C SER A 124 -16.68 11.24 7.45
N ASN A 125 -16.29 10.83 6.24
CA ASN A 125 -17.04 9.86 5.43
C ASN A 125 -16.73 8.38 5.79
N SER A 126 -16.21 8.11 6.99
CA SER A 126 -15.68 6.79 7.39
C SER A 126 -14.60 6.26 6.43
N SER A 127 -13.92 7.15 5.70
CA SER A 127 -12.87 6.83 4.72
C SER A 127 -12.08 8.07 4.27
N ALA A 128 -11.23 7.88 3.27
CA ALA A 128 -10.62 8.94 2.49
C ALA A 128 -11.63 9.58 1.51
N GLY A 129 -11.24 10.67 0.86
CA GLY A 129 -12.02 11.30 -0.19
C GLY A 129 -11.40 12.62 -0.67
N TRP A 130 -11.93 13.14 -1.77
CA TRP A 130 -11.48 14.39 -2.38
C TRP A 130 -12.14 15.59 -1.72
N MET A 131 -11.33 16.51 -1.22
CA MET A 131 -11.76 17.79 -0.67
C MET A 131 -11.26 18.93 -1.56
N PRO A 132 -12.06 20.00 -1.75
CA PRO A 132 -11.65 21.11 -2.59
C PRO A 132 -10.45 21.83 -1.96
N LEU A 133 -9.44 22.15 -2.78
CA LEU A 133 -8.22 22.83 -2.35
C LEU A 133 -8.56 24.19 -1.69
N SER A 134 -9.61 24.84 -2.18
CA SER A 134 -10.19 26.09 -1.65
C SER A 134 -10.68 26.00 -0.20
N SER A 135 -10.91 24.79 0.32
CA SER A 135 -11.33 24.57 1.71
C SER A 135 -10.19 24.44 2.71
N ILE A 136 -8.94 24.39 2.25
CA ILE A 136 -7.78 24.18 3.12
C ILE A 136 -7.30 25.53 3.65
N LEU A 137 -7.23 25.66 4.97
CA LEU A 137 -6.68 26.83 5.62
C LEU A 137 -5.18 26.92 5.31
N GLY A 138 -4.72 28.07 4.82
CA GLY A 138 -3.36 28.21 4.29
C GLY A 138 -3.19 27.59 2.89
N GLN A 139 -4.25 27.56 2.08
CA GLN A 139 -4.30 27.00 0.72
C GLN A 139 -3.02 27.24 -0.11
N GLU A 140 -2.48 28.46 -0.15
CA GLU A 140 -1.30 28.77 -0.95
C GLU A 140 -0.06 27.99 -0.49
N SER A 141 0.16 27.92 0.82
CA SER A 141 1.24 27.13 1.43
C SER A 141 1.03 25.64 1.17
N PHE A 142 -0.21 25.15 1.29
CA PHE A 142 -0.53 23.76 0.97
C PHE A 142 -0.26 23.44 -0.51
N ALA A 143 -0.70 24.30 -1.43
CA ALA A 143 -0.58 24.10 -2.87
C ALA A 143 0.89 24.01 -3.32
N GLN A 144 1.79 24.74 -2.66
CA GLN A 144 3.24 24.65 -2.90
C GLN A 144 3.84 23.32 -2.43
N LYS A 145 3.21 22.65 -1.47
CA LYS A 145 3.75 21.44 -0.82
C LYS A 145 3.13 20.14 -1.31
N VAL A 146 1.89 20.16 -1.79
CA VAL A 146 1.16 18.94 -2.14
C VAL A 146 1.82 18.18 -3.28
N GLY A 147 2.43 18.87 -4.25
CA GLY A 147 3.03 18.23 -5.42
C GLY A 147 2.01 17.50 -6.31
N HIS A 148 2.50 16.69 -7.24
CA HIS A 148 1.66 15.84 -8.09
C HIS A 148 2.36 14.51 -8.39
N VAL A 149 1.65 13.40 -8.19
CA VAL A 149 2.13 12.03 -8.44
C VAL A 149 1.00 11.22 -9.06
N SER A 150 1.26 10.62 -10.22
CA SER A 150 0.33 9.78 -10.95
C SER A 150 0.97 8.45 -11.28
N ALA A 151 0.27 7.35 -11.02
CA ALA A 151 0.74 6.02 -11.40
C ALA A 151 0.61 5.81 -12.91
N LEU A 152 1.58 5.14 -13.52
CA LEU A 152 1.72 4.97 -14.96
C LEU A 152 1.24 3.60 -15.43
N GLY A 153 0.74 3.51 -16.66
CA GLY A 153 0.26 2.25 -17.24
C GLY A 153 0.37 2.17 -18.76
N ALA A 154 1.17 3.06 -19.37
CA ALA A 154 1.36 3.09 -20.81
C ALA A 154 2.19 1.87 -21.27
N GLY A 155 1.84 1.29 -22.43
CA GLY A 155 2.58 0.18 -23.03
C GLY A 155 2.34 -1.20 -22.41
N LEU A 156 1.52 -1.30 -21.36
CA LEU A 156 1.20 -2.58 -20.72
C LEU A 156 0.06 -3.32 -21.43
N ALA A 157 0.17 -4.65 -21.49
CA ALA A 157 -0.88 -5.50 -22.04
C ALA A 157 -2.10 -5.55 -21.11
N LYS A 158 -3.30 -5.69 -21.69
CA LYS A 158 -4.55 -5.87 -20.94
C LYS A 158 -4.72 -7.36 -20.60
N LEU A 159 -4.94 -7.68 -19.32
CA LEU A 159 -5.09 -9.08 -18.86
C LEU A 159 -6.53 -9.51 -18.56
N GLY A 160 -7.35 -8.61 -18.04
CA GLY A 160 -8.68 -8.98 -17.59
C GLY A 160 -9.53 -7.80 -17.19
N CYS A 161 -10.85 -8.00 -17.23
CA CYS A 161 -11.81 -6.98 -16.85
C CYS A 161 -12.50 -7.35 -15.53
N TYR A 162 -12.61 -6.34 -14.66
CA TYR A 162 -13.20 -6.48 -13.33
C TYR A 162 -14.16 -5.31 -13.05
N ALA A 163 -14.96 -5.47 -11.99
CA ALA A 163 -15.73 -4.40 -11.39
C ALA A 163 -15.57 -4.42 -9.88
N VAL A 164 -15.61 -3.24 -9.25
CA VAL A 164 -15.65 -3.13 -7.78
C VAL A 164 -16.91 -3.82 -7.25
N ARG A 165 -16.76 -4.73 -6.29
CA ARG A 165 -17.88 -5.45 -5.68
C ARG A 165 -18.73 -4.53 -4.82
N ASP A 166 -20.00 -4.90 -4.66
CA ASP A 166 -20.92 -4.29 -3.68
C ASP A 166 -21.01 -5.10 -2.38
N SER A 167 -20.02 -5.96 -2.12
CA SER A 167 -19.91 -6.78 -0.93
C SER A 167 -18.45 -7.13 -0.67
N HIS A 168 -18.13 -7.50 0.57
CA HIS A 168 -16.82 -8.00 0.95
C HIS A 168 -16.95 -9.16 1.94
N ASP A 169 -15.87 -9.93 2.09
CA ASP A 169 -15.75 -10.94 3.13
C ASP A 169 -15.41 -10.26 4.47
N THR A 170 -16.36 -10.27 5.39
CA THR A 170 -16.22 -9.63 6.71
C THR A 170 -15.18 -10.32 7.60
N THR A 171 -14.79 -11.56 7.30
CA THR A 171 -13.72 -12.26 8.03
C THR A 171 -12.34 -11.69 7.74
N LEU A 172 -12.18 -10.96 6.63
CA LEU A 172 -10.95 -10.30 6.25
C LEU A 172 -10.83 -8.89 6.85
N GLU A 173 -11.95 -8.21 7.09
CA GLU A 173 -12.01 -6.77 7.39
C GLU A 173 -11.05 -6.33 8.51
N PHE A 174 -10.97 -7.11 9.59
CA PHE A 174 -10.18 -6.79 10.78
C PHE A 174 -8.76 -7.37 10.78
N LYS A 175 -8.39 -8.16 9.78
CA LYS A 175 -7.01 -8.65 9.63
C LYS A 175 -6.08 -7.50 9.27
N LYS A 176 -4.82 -7.58 9.68
CA LYS A 176 -3.78 -6.60 9.34
C LYS A 176 -3.06 -6.97 8.06
N VAL A 177 -2.65 -5.97 7.30
CA VAL A 177 -1.80 -6.10 6.10
C VAL A 177 -0.34 -5.74 6.37
N VAL A 178 -0.01 -5.41 7.61
CA VAL A 178 1.34 -5.10 8.08
C VAL A 178 1.61 -5.94 9.32
N TYR A 179 2.74 -6.65 9.34
CA TYR A 179 3.16 -7.47 10.47
C TYR A 179 3.30 -6.62 11.73
N ASP A 180 2.68 -7.08 12.81
CA ASP A 180 2.80 -6.55 14.16
C ASP A 180 2.57 -5.03 14.30
N SER A 181 1.74 -4.46 13.41
CA SER A 181 1.35 -3.04 13.44
C SER A 181 0.39 -2.76 14.59
N ASP A 182 0.74 -1.76 15.41
CA ASP A 182 -0.08 -1.22 16.50
C ASP A 182 -1.02 -0.08 16.05
N ALA A 183 -0.89 0.37 14.79
CA ALA A 183 -1.73 1.44 14.26
C ALA A 183 -3.21 1.03 14.22
N VAL A 184 -4.13 1.98 14.33
CA VAL A 184 -5.56 1.67 14.18
C VAL A 184 -5.96 1.38 12.72
N HIS A 185 -5.13 1.82 11.76
CA HIS A 185 -5.24 1.61 10.31
C HIS A 185 -4.45 0.37 9.86
N GLU A 186 -4.16 0.23 8.56
CA GLU A 186 -3.44 -0.91 7.97
C GLU A 186 -4.20 -2.22 8.08
N ARG A 187 -5.52 -2.13 7.91
CA ARG A 187 -6.42 -3.29 7.89
C ARG A 187 -6.63 -3.75 6.46
N ALA A 188 -6.90 -5.03 6.27
CA ALA A 188 -7.40 -5.54 5.01
C ALA A 188 -8.69 -4.83 4.58
N GLY A 189 -9.56 -4.48 5.55
CA GLY A 189 -10.76 -3.67 5.32
C GLY A 189 -10.51 -2.34 4.60
N ASP A 190 -9.33 -1.73 4.75
CA ASP A 190 -8.98 -0.48 4.06
C ASP A 190 -8.96 -0.65 2.53
N TYR A 191 -8.84 -1.87 2.02
CA TYR A 191 -8.80 -2.19 0.59
C TYR A 191 -10.06 -2.90 0.08
N LEU A 192 -11.04 -3.15 0.96
CA LEU A 192 -12.30 -3.81 0.64
C LEU A 192 -13.43 -2.79 0.39
N PRO A 193 -14.51 -3.18 -0.31
CA PRO A 193 -15.69 -2.33 -0.52
C PRO A 193 -16.53 -2.21 0.76
N LEU A 194 -16.12 -1.28 1.61
CA LEU A 194 -16.82 -0.90 2.84
C LEU A 194 -17.91 0.14 2.57
N VAL A 195 -18.93 0.14 3.42
CA VAL A 195 -20.02 1.13 3.41
C VAL A 195 -19.48 2.50 3.82
N ARG A 196 -19.90 3.54 3.11
CA ARG A 196 -19.54 4.94 3.34
C ARG A 196 -20.70 5.71 3.95
N ALA A 197 -20.48 6.98 4.33
CA ALA A 197 -21.50 7.75 5.06
C ALA A 197 -22.79 7.98 4.26
N ASN A 198 -22.74 7.96 2.92
CA ASN A 198 -23.92 8.00 2.06
C ASN A 198 -24.61 6.64 1.85
N GLY A 199 -24.18 5.58 2.53
CA GLY A 199 -24.71 4.21 2.38
C GLY A 199 -24.17 3.44 1.18
N GLY A 200 -23.47 4.09 0.24
CA GLY A 200 -22.81 3.43 -0.87
C GLY A 200 -21.54 2.70 -0.44
N ARG A 201 -21.07 1.74 -1.24
CA ARG A 201 -19.79 1.06 -1.03
C ARG A 201 -18.73 1.54 -2.01
N SER A 202 -17.49 1.64 -1.56
CA SER A 202 -16.34 1.94 -2.42
C SER A 202 -15.08 1.21 -1.96
N ALA A 203 -14.18 0.92 -2.90
CA ALA A 203 -12.87 0.33 -2.62
C ALA A 203 -11.75 1.29 -3.01
N ASN A 204 -10.62 1.23 -2.27
CA ASN A 204 -9.47 2.07 -2.52
C ASN A 204 -8.70 1.61 -3.78
N LEU A 205 -8.24 2.59 -4.56
CA LEU A 205 -7.16 2.44 -5.53
C LEU A 205 -5.88 2.92 -4.84
N ALA A 206 -4.87 2.05 -4.76
CA ALA A 206 -3.62 2.35 -4.09
C ALA A 206 -2.50 2.64 -5.10
N PHE A 207 -1.59 3.55 -4.75
CA PHE A 207 -0.39 3.81 -5.57
C PHE A 207 0.68 2.73 -5.35
N ASN A 208 0.76 2.23 -4.12
CA ASN A 208 1.59 1.10 -3.73
C ASN A 208 0.81 0.17 -2.81
N VAL A 209 1.20 -1.11 -2.80
CA VAL A 209 0.60 -2.13 -1.95
C VAL A 209 1.17 -2.03 -0.53
N PRO A 210 0.38 -2.40 0.51
CA PRO A 210 0.85 -2.38 1.91
C PRO A 210 1.95 -3.41 2.18
N GLY A 211 2.58 -3.35 3.35
CA GLY A 211 3.52 -4.37 3.84
C GLY A 211 4.99 -4.18 3.45
N PHE A 212 5.31 -3.22 2.58
CA PHE A 212 6.67 -3.01 2.07
C PHE A 212 7.37 -1.73 2.60
N GLY A 213 6.88 -1.13 3.68
CA GLY A 213 7.41 0.17 4.14
C GLY A 213 7.26 1.32 3.12
N LEU A 214 6.45 1.14 2.08
CA LEU A 214 6.12 2.16 1.07
C LEU A 214 4.96 3.07 1.50
N GLY A 215 4.19 2.63 2.50
CA GLY A 215 3.08 3.36 3.08
C GLY A 215 1.68 2.83 2.78
N GLY A 216 1.52 1.86 1.88
CA GLY A 216 0.20 1.30 1.52
C GLY A 216 -0.78 2.38 1.08
N VAL A 217 -0.34 3.31 0.24
CA VAL A 217 -1.00 4.61 0.14
C VAL A 217 -2.18 4.57 -0.83
N ALA A 218 -3.39 4.69 -0.28
CA ALA A 218 -4.59 4.96 -1.07
C ALA A 218 -4.49 6.32 -1.75
N VAL A 219 -4.81 6.37 -3.04
CA VAL A 219 -4.75 7.60 -3.87
C VAL A 219 -6.07 7.96 -4.51
N ASP A 220 -7.05 7.06 -4.41
CA ASP A 220 -8.43 7.31 -4.78
C ASP A 220 -9.33 6.23 -4.16
N HIS A 221 -10.64 6.39 -4.28
CA HIS A 221 -11.59 5.31 -4.04
C HIS A 221 -12.74 5.36 -5.04
N PHE A 222 -13.20 4.19 -5.49
CA PHE A 222 -14.22 4.06 -6.52
C PHE A 222 -15.43 3.28 -6.03
N PRO A 223 -16.65 3.73 -6.38
CA PRO A 223 -17.87 3.07 -5.93
C PRO A 223 -18.02 1.68 -6.55
N ALA A 224 -18.82 0.84 -5.89
CA ALA A 224 -19.24 -0.45 -6.42
C ALA A 224 -19.76 -0.34 -7.87
N GLY A 225 -19.46 -1.34 -8.69
CA GLY A 225 -19.76 -1.35 -10.12
C GLY A 225 -18.74 -0.65 -11.02
N THR A 226 -17.83 0.17 -10.48
CA THR A 226 -16.78 0.82 -11.28
C THR A 226 -15.90 -0.22 -11.97
N LYS A 227 -15.72 -0.08 -13.29
CA LYS A 227 -14.90 -0.99 -14.09
C LYS A 227 -13.42 -0.77 -13.87
N PHE A 228 -12.68 -1.87 -13.73
CA PHE A 228 -11.25 -1.90 -13.55
C PHE A 228 -10.61 -2.82 -14.59
N GLN A 229 -9.77 -2.25 -15.46
CA GLN A 229 -9.00 -2.98 -16.45
C GLN A 229 -7.66 -3.40 -15.83
N ARG A 230 -7.47 -4.69 -15.61
CA ARG A 230 -6.18 -5.24 -15.16
C ARG A 230 -5.15 -5.13 -16.27
N LEU A 231 -3.94 -4.75 -15.88
CA LEU A 231 -2.76 -4.66 -16.74
C LEU A 231 -1.73 -5.72 -16.36
N ASP A 232 -0.93 -6.11 -17.35
CA ASP A 232 0.21 -7.00 -17.19
C ASP A 232 1.42 -6.20 -16.72
N VAL A 233 1.72 -6.27 -15.42
CA VAL A 233 2.89 -5.61 -14.82
C VAL A 233 3.94 -6.64 -14.43
N PRO A 234 5.23 -6.37 -14.67
CA PRO A 234 6.29 -7.21 -14.12
C PRO A 234 6.32 -7.09 -12.60
N THR A 235 6.56 -8.21 -11.93
CA THR A 235 6.84 -8.28 -10.49
C THR A 235 8.06 -9.18 -10.24
N ASP A 236 8.68 -9.02 -9.08
CA ASP A 236 9.84 -9.81 -8.68
C ASP A 236 9.49 -11.30 -8.50
N ALA A 237 8.20 -11.61 -8.29
CA ALA A 237 7.68 -12.98 -8.19
C ALA A 237 7.28 -13.58 -9.56
N GLY A 238 7.44 -12.85 -10.66
CA GLY A 238 7.09 -13.27 -12.02
C GLY A 238 5.60 -13.23 -12.37
N ALA A 239 4.69 -13.40 -11.40
CA ALA A 239 3.25 -13.24 -11.62
C ALA A 239 2.86 -11.75 -11.65
N PRO A 240 1.90 -11.30 -12.50
CA PRO A 240 1.46 -9.90 -12.56
C PRO A 240 0.47 -9.56 -11.43
N SER A 241 0.90 -9.80 -10.19
CA SER A 241 0.20 -9.56 -8.93
C SER A 241 1.17 -9.60 -7.77
N ILE A 242 0.84 -8.94 -6.66
CA ILE A 242 1.60 -9.01 -5.41
C ILE A 242 0.70 -9.58 -4.32
N ASP A 243 1.19 -10.57 -3.58
CA ASP A 243 0.45 -11.19 -2.46
C ASP A 243 0.97 -10.65 -1.13
N ILE A 244 0.06 -10.17 -0.29
CA ILE A 244 0.35 -9.59 1.02
C ILE A 244 -0.12 -10.55 2.11
N PRO A 245 0.75 -10.95 3.05
CA PRO A 245 0.33 -11.72 4.22
C PRO A 245 -0.72 -10.97 5.04
N LEU A 246 -1.73 -11.70 5.51
CA LEU A 246 -2.73 -11.19 6.46
C LEU A 246 -2.39 -11.67 7.86
N TRP A 247 -2.57 -10.82 8.86
CA TRP A 247 -2.20 -11.11 10.25
C TRP A 247 -3.40 -10.96 11.18
N VAL A 248 -3.50 -11.84 12.18
CA VAL A 248 -4.48 -11.78 13.27
C VAL A 248 -3.79 -11.64 14.62
N GLN A 249 -4.53 -11.16 15.63
CA GLN A 249 -4.00 -11.06 16.99
C GLN A 249 -3.70 -12.46 17.55
N ASP A 250 -2.52 -12.59 18.14
CA ASP A 250 -2.15 -13.72 19.00
C ASP A 250 -2.69 -13.53 20.43
N SER A 251 -2.34 -14.45 21.32
CA SER A 251 -2.74 -14.42 22.73
C SER A 251 -2.20 -13.22 23.51
N GLU A 252 -1.17 -12.53 23.00
CA GLU A 252 -0.59 -11.31 23.59
C GLU A 252 -1.23 -10.03 23.01
N GLY A 253 -2.21 -10.17 22.12
CA GLY A 253 -2.86 -9.06 21.42
C GLY A 253 -2.04 -8.48 20.27
N ARG A 254 -0.95 -9.14 19.86
CA ARG A 254 -0.02 -8.71 18.81
C ARG A 254 -0.38 -9.34 17.46
N TYR A 255 -0.21 -8.62 16.36
CA TYR A 255 -0.59 -9.10 15.01
C TYR A 255 0.54 -9.87 14.33
N ARG A 256 0.93 -11.02 14.92
CA ARG A 256 2.08 -11.81 14.47
C ARG A 256 1.72 -13.15 13.86
N THR A 257 0.47 -13.59 13.99
CA THR A 257 0.00 -14.87 13.45
C THR A 257 -0.52 -14.67 12.04
N GLN A 258 0.14 -15.26 11.04
CA GLN A 258 -0.32 -15.21 9.66
C GLN A 258 -1.63 -15.99 9.49
N SER A 259 -2.60 -15.39 8.79
CA SER A 259 -3.94 -15.91 8.55
C SER A 259 -4.38 -15.62 7.11
N GLY A 260 -3.68 -16.25 6.16
CA GLY A 260 -3.94 -16.13 4.72
C GLY A 260 -3.14 -15.02 4.05
N THR A 261 -3.56 -14.67 2.83
CA THR A 261 -2.97 -13.62 2.01
C THR A 261 -4.06 -12.81 1.32
N MET A 262 -3.76 -11.56 0.99
CA MET A 262 -4.57 -10.70 0.13
C MET A 262 -3.78 -10.38 -1.14
N LYS A 263 -4.36 -10.71 -2.29
CA LYS A 263 -3.74 -10.48 -3.59
C LYS A 263 -4.06 -9.06 -4.09
N PHE A 264 -3.06 -8.36 -4.61
CA PHE A 264 -3.21 -7.07 -5.27
C PHE A 264 -2.86 -7.19 -6.75
N ILE A 265 -3.69 -6.59 -7.60
CA ILE A 265 -3.48 -6.53 -9.05
C ILE A 265 -3.39 -5.07 -9.52
N TYR A 266 -2.53 -4.82 -10.50
CA TYR A 266 -2.36 -3.51 -11.10
C TYR A 266 -3.29 -3.32 -12.30
N GLY A 267 -3.73 -2.09 -12.51
CA GLY A 267 -4.63 -1.77 -13.61
C GLY A 267 -5.06 -0.32 -13.58
N TYR A 268 -6.18 -0.05 -14.23
CA TYR A 268 -6.76 1.28 -14.24
C TYR A 268 -8.28 1.29 -14.21
N VAL A 269 -8.80 2.42 -13.75
CA VAL A 269 -10.19 2.82 -13.98
C VAL A 269 -10.21 4.05 -14.90
N ILE A 270 -11.32 4.22 -15.61
CA ILE A 270 -11.67 5.51 -16.23
C ILE A 270 -12.74 6.12 -15.35
N ALA A 271 -12.40 7.19 -14.65
CA ALA A 271 -13.37 7.89 -13.82
C ALA A 271 -14.44 8.58 -14.67
N ALA A 272 -15.56 8.98 -14.05
CA ALA A 272 -16.64 9.68 -14.73
C ALA A 272 -16.20 10.96 -15.48
N THR A 273 -15.09 11.58 -15.06
CA THR A 273 -14.48 12.73 -15.76
C THR A 273 -13.73 12.36 -17.05
N GLY A 274 -13.68 11.08 -17.42
CA GLY A 274 -12.84 10.55 -18.51
C GLY A 274 -11.37 10.35 -18.14
N THR A 275 -10.97 10.72 -16.91
CA THR A 275 -9.58 10.62 -16.47
C THR A 275 -9.21 9.17 -16.18
N LYS A 276 -8.14 8.68 -16.80
CA LYS A 276 -7.54 7.39 -16.47
C LYS A 276 -6.76 7.49 -15.15
N ARG A 277 -7.01 6.55 -14.24
CA ARG A 277 -6.29 6.43 -12.96
C ARG A 277 -5.74 5.01 -12.84
N ASN A 278 -4.42 4.89 -12.87
CA ASN A 278 -3.75 3.61 -12.67
C ASN A 278 -3.46 3.38 -11.18
N GLY A 279 -3.31 2.12 -10.79
CA GLY A 279 -2.95 1.76 -9.42
C GLY A 279 -3.22 0.29 -9.13
N TRP A 280 -2.99 -0.07 -7.87
CA TRP A 280 -3.22 -1.39 -7.31
C TRP A 280 -4.60 -1.46 -6.65
N MET A 281 -5.33 -2.55 -6.88
CA MET A 281 -6.55 -2.87 -6.15
C MET A 281 -6.45 -4.27 -5.55
N ALA A 282 -7.02 -4.45 -4.36
CA ALA A 282 -7.17 -5.78 -3.78
C ALA A 282 -8.11 -6.62 -4.66
N TYR A 283 -7.68 -7.83 -4.98
CA TYR A 283 -8.45 -8.76 -5.81
C TYR A 283 -9.79 -9.14 -5.13
N ASP A 284 -9.81 -9.25 -3.81
CA ASP A 284 -11.01 -9.53 -3.02
C ASP A 284 -12.07 -8.42 -3.10
N ALA A 285 -11.68 -7.21 -3.51
CA ALA A 285 -12.60 -6.11 -3.77
C ALA A 285 -13.23 -6.16 -5.17
N LEU A 286 -12.84 -7.12 -6.02
CA LEU A 286 -13.15 -7.14 -7.45
C LEU A 286 -13.90 -8.41 -7.85
N SER A 287 -14.93 -8.28 -8.68
CA SER A 287 -15.57 -9.39 -9.39
C SER A 287 -15.18 -9.37 -10.86
N VAL A 288 -15.06 -10.55 -11.48
CA VAL A 288 -14.85 -10.66 -12.92
C VAL A 288 -15.99 -9.95 -13.64
N SER A 289 -15.64 -9.19 -14.68
CA SER A 289 -16.60 -8.39 -15.43
C SER A 289 -16.26 -8.37 -16.92
N SER A 290 -17.10 -7.67 -17.68
CA SER A 290 -16.91 -7.38 -19.10
C SER A 290 -17.12 -5.89 -19.36
N GLY A 291 -16.71 -5.43 -20.55
CA GLY A 291 -16.88 -4.04 -20.98
C GLY A 291 -15.97 -3.05 -20.24
N CYS A 292 -14.75 -3.46 -19.91
CA CYS A 292 -13.76 -2.52 -19.39
C CYS A 292 -13.30 -1.55 -20.49
N PRO A 293 -12.86 -0.34 -20.11
CA PRO A 293 -12.48 0.71 -21.05
C PRO A 293 -11.21 0.38 -21.87
#